data_AF-A0A3B4ZKR6-F1
#
_entry.id   AF-A0A3B4ZKR6-F1
#
_cell.length_a   1.000
_cell.length_b   1.000
_cell.length_c   1.000
_cell.angle_alpha   90.00
_cell.angle_beta   90.00
_cell.angle_gamma   90.00
#
_symmetry.space_group_name_H-M   'P 1'
#
loop_
_entity.id
_entity.type
_entity.pdbx_description
1 polymer ?
#
loop_
_entity_poly.entity_id
_entity_poly.type
_entity_poly.pdbx_seq_one_letter_code
_entity_poly.pdbx_strand_id
1 'polypeptide(L)'
;MFNVELVSDRLARTTLERRRHKESERRERIFNDTVRTMGVDKEALDLQVTEKKKQEAAAKKEQDAYDAEMLHSRKAANILQNQQVKEKRALEKAVVTFRRQNQQPRSQREFDLNDPDLCRKTDQGDAQMILPGLVGEDPESKSRLQRQREQLRGWLVQQQAEQAKNNLQRQLTEADAECTPSVVGVPGLCPSSDRRAPPESLQQINQFQKHQIEEKRVK
;
A
#
# COMPACT_ATOMS: atom_id res chain seq x y z
N MET A 1 97.23 -42.44 -86.25
CA MET A 1 96.98 -40.99 -86.18
C MET A 1 95.84 -40.78 -85.19
N PHE A 2 96.09 -40.12 -84.07
CA PHE A 2 95.03 -39.86 -83.08
C PHE A 2 94.11 -38.78 -83.65
N ASN A 3 92.86 -39.14 -83.93
CA ASN A 3 91.81 -38.18 -84.30
C ASN A 3 91.49 -37.32 -83.07
N VAL A 4 92.22 -36.21 -82.91
CA VAL A 4 91.93 -35.20 -81.90
C VAL A 4 90.71 -34.44 -82.39
N GLU A 5 89.52 -34.91 -82.00
CA GLU A 5 88.29 -34.15 -82.20
C GLU A 5 88.40 -32.82 -81.45
N LEU A 6 88.31 -31.72 -82.17
CA LEU A 6 88.21 -30.39 -81.58
C LEU A 6 86.92 -30.30 -80.76
N VAL A 7 86.99 -29.70 -79.57
CA VAL A 7 85.83 -29.51 -78.69
C VAL A 7 84.68 -28.79 -79.42
N SER A 8 85.02 -27.88 -80.32
CA SER A 8 84.07 -27.18 -81.20
C SER A 8 83.29 -28.12 -82.12
N ASP A 9 83.92 -29.19 -82.64
CA ASP A 9 83.26 -30.16 -83.53
C ASP A 9 82.29 -31.06 -82.77
N ARG A 10 82.61 -31.40 -81.52
CA ARG A 10 81.71 -32.13 -80.61
C ARG A 10 80.48 -31.29 -80.26
N LEU A 11 80.68 -30.01 -79.96
CA LEU A 11 79.58 -29.07 -79.72
C LEU A 11 78.73 -28.86 -80.98
N ALA A 12 79.34 -28.75 -82.15
CA ALA A 12 78.63 -28.65 -83.43
C ALA A 12 77.81 -29.91 -83.74
N ARG A 13 78.34 -31.11 -83.45
CA ARG A 13 77.62 -32.38 -83.62
C ARG A 13 76.42 -32.49 -82.67
N THR A 14 76.60 -32.23 -81.38
CA THR A 14 75.51 -32.30 -80.39
C THR A 14 74.40 -31.28 -80.65
N THR A 15 74.73 -30.08 -81.12
CA THR A 15 73.74 -29.07 -81.52
C THR A 15 72.96 -29.49 -82.77
N LEU A 16 73.64 -30.07 -83.77
CA LEU A 16 73.00 -30.66 -84.95
C LEU A 16 72.08 -31.84 -84.59
N GLU A 17 72.50 -32.73 -83.70
CA GLU A 17 71.71 -33.87 -83.24
C GLU A 17 70.45 -33.42 -82.49
N ARG A 18 70.57 -32.46 -81.58
CA ARG A 18 69.40 -31.85 -80.90
C ARG A 18 68.42 -31.23 -81.90
N ARG A 19 68.93 -30.56 -82.94
CA ARG A 19 68.07 -29.97 -83.99
C ARG A 19 67.36 -31.04 -84.79
N ARG A 20 68.07 -32.10 -85.20
CA ARG A 20 67.49 -33.24 -85.92
C ARG A 20 66.43 -33.96 -85.08
N HIS A 21 66.68 -34.16 -83.80
CA HIS A 21 65.75 -34.80 -82.88
C HIS A 21 64.48 -33.95 -82.65
N LYS A 22 64.62 -32.64 -82.42
CA LYS A 22 63.47 -31.73 -82.33
C LYS A 22 62.64 -31.70 -83.62
N GLU A 23 63.30 -31.75 -84.78
CA GLU A 23 62.61 -31.76 -86.07
C GLU A 23 61.91 -33.12 -86.33
N SER A 24 62.46 -34.25 -85.86
CA SER A 24 61.77 -35.55 -85.95
C SER A 24 60.51 -35.58 -85.07
N GLU A 25 60.61 -35.16 -83.80
CA GLU A 25 59.46 -35.07 -82.89
C GLU A 25 58.38 -34.11 -83.43
N ARG A 26 58.80 -33.00 -84.06
CA ARG A 26 57.87 -32.06 -84.68
C ARG A 26 57.19 -32.65 -85.91
N ARG A 27 57.93 -33.34 -86.78
CA ARG A 27 57.39 -34.02 -87.96
C ARG A 27 56.35 -35.06 -87.57
N GLU A 28 56.63 -35.88 -86.55
CA GLU A 28 55.69 -36.88 -86.04
C GLU A 28 54.35 -36.26 -85.62
N ARG A 29 54.36 -35.08 -84.98
CA ARG A 29 53.14 -34.35 -84.61
C ARG A 29 52.40 -33.73 -85.80
N ILE A 30 53.12 -33.24 -86.81
CA ILE A 30 52.53 -32.52 -87.96
C ILE A 30 51.94 -33.48 -89.00
N PHE A 31 52.59 -34.61 -89.23
CA PHE A 31 52.18 -35.60 -90.22
C PHE A 31 51.13 -36.59 -89.70
N ASN A 32 50.94 -36.69 -88.38
CA ASN A 32 49.81 -37.41 -87.79
C ASN A 32 48.57 -36.51 -87.73
N ASP A 33 47.58 -36.79 -88.58
CA ASP A 33 46.34 -36.02 -88.71
C ASP A 33 45.48 -36.02 -87.44
N THR A 34 45.44 -37.14 -86.70
CA THR A 34 44.68 -37.27 -85.45
C THR A 34 45.27 -36.40 -84.34
N VAL A 35 46.58 -36.42 -84.15
CA VAL A 35 47.27 -35.58 -83.16
C VAL A 35 47.17 -34.10 -83.53
N ARG A 36 47.24 -33.77 -84.82
CA ARG A 36 47.08 -32.40 -85.31
C ARG A 36 45.66 -31.86 -85.11
N THR A 37 44.64 -32.71 -85.24
CA THR A 37 43.24 -32.28 -85.19
C THR A 37 42.66 -32.34 -83.77
N MET A 38 43.06 -33.32 -82.95
CA MET A 38 42.47 -33.58 -81.61
C MET A 38 43.50 -33.97 -80.54
N GLY A 39 44.79 -33.68 -80.74
CA GLY A 39 45.84 -34.02 -79.78
C GLY A 39 45.67 -33.30 -78.45
N VAL A 40 45.46 -34.08 -77.38
CA VAL A 40 45.32 -33.59 -76.01
C VAL A 40 46.15 -34.47 -75.08
N ASP A 41 46.88 -33.85 -74.16
CA ASP A 41 47.61 -34.55 -73.11
C ASP A 41 46.63 -34.97 -72.00
N LYS A 42 46.16 -36.21 -72.08
CA LYS A 42 45.17 -36.76 -71.14
C LYS A 42 45.75 -36.92 -69.74
N GLU A 43 47.00 -37.36 -69.64
CA GLU A 43 47.66 -37.58 -68.35
C GLU A 43 47.82 -36.26 -67.60
N ALA A 44 48.23 -35.18 -68.28
CA ALA A 44 48.30 -33.86 -67.67
C ALA A 44 46.93 -33.33 -67.22
N LEU A 45 45.88 -33.54 -68.01
CA LEU A 45 44.52 -33.12 -67.63
C LEU A 45 43.98 -33.92 -66.45
N ASP A 46 44.21 -35.24 -66.41
CA ASP A 46 43.80 -36.07 -65.29
C ASP A 46 44.49 -35.62 -64.00
N LEU A 47 45.79 -35.31 -64.06
CA LEU A 47 46.53 -34.73 -62.94
C LEU A 47 45.91 -33.40 -62.48
N GLN A 48 45.60 -32.47 -63.39
CA GLN A 48 44.94 -31.19 -63.05
C GLN A 48 43.56 -31.41 -62.38
N VAL A 49 42.77 -32.35 -62.88
CA VAL A 49 41.46 -32.68 -62.28
C VAL A 49 41.64 -33.26 -60.88
N THR A 50 42.62 -34.14 -60.67
CA THR A 50 42.88 -34.68 -59.33
C THR A 50 43.37 -33.61 -58.36
N GLU A 51 44.22 -32.68 -58.81
CA GLU A 51 44.69 -31.55 -58.01
C GLU A 51 43.52 -30.65 -57.60
N LYS A 52 42.68 -30.25 -58.56
CA LYS A 52 41.50 -29.42 -58.29
C LYS A 52 40.55 -30.08 -57.30
N LYS A 53 40.28 -31.38 -57.45
CA LYS A 53 39.46 -32.15 -56.51
C LYS A 53 40.08 -32.19 -55.11
N LYS A 54 41.40 -32.31 -55.00
CA LYS A 54 42.10 -32.26 -53.70
C LYS A 54 41.97 -30.89 -53.05
N GLN A 55 42.11 -29.81 -53.83
CA GLN A 55 41.94 -28.44 -53.35
C GLN A 55 40.50 -28.20 -52.86
N GLU A 56 39.49 -28.60 -53.64
CA GLU A 56 38.09 -28.50 -53.24
C GLU A 56 37.78 -29.31 -51.97
N ALA A 57 38.33 -30.52 -51.84
CA ALA A 57 38.17 -31.34 -50.65
C ALA A 57 38.86 -30.73 -49.42
N ALA A 58 40.03 -30.10 -49.60
CA ALA A 58 40.73 -29.38 -48.52
C ALA A 58 39.91 -28.17 -48.06
N ALA A 59 39.42 -27.35 -49.00
CA ALA A 59 38.59 -26.20 -48.69
C ALA A 59 37.29 -26.59 -47.96
N LYS A 60 36.64 -27.68 -48.38
CA LYS A 60 35.46 -28.22 -47.67
C LYS A 60 35.79 -28.63 -46.24
N LYS A 61 36.90 -29.33 -46.03
CA LYS A 61 37.34 -29.71 -44.67
C LYS A 61 37.61 -28.50 -43.78
N GLU A 62 38.18 -27.43 -44.33
CA GLU A 62 38.39 -26.18 -43.60
C GLU A 62 37.05 -25.51 -43.23
N GLN A 63 36.10 -25.47 -44.15
CA GLN A 63 34.75 -24.97 -43.89
C GLN A 63 34.03 -25.80 -42.82
N ASP A 64 34.06 -27.13 -42.94
CA ASP A 64 33.45 -28.04 -41.97
C ASP A 64 34.06 -27.85 -40.57
N ALA A 65 35.38 -27.63 -40.48
CA ALA A 65 36.07 -27.36 -39.23
C ALA A 65 35.63 -26.02 -38.61
N TYR A 66 35.52 -24.97 -39.43
CA TYR A 66 35.04 -23.66 -38.99
C TYR A 66 33.58 -23.70 -38.52
N ASP A 67 32.72 -24.40 -39.26
CA ASP A 67 31.32 -24.57 -38.90
C ASP A 67 31.18 -25.35 -37.57
N ALA A 68 32.00 -26.37 -37.36
CA ALA A 68 32.06 -27.08 -36.09
C ALA A 68 32.47 -26.15 -34.93
N GLU A 69 33.51 -25.34 -35.10
CA GLU A 69 33.97 -24.37 -34.10
C GLU A 69 32.88 -23.33 -33.78
N MET A 70 32.18 -22.84 -34.80
CA MET A 70 31.04 -21.91 -34.63
C MET A 70 29.93 -22.57 -33.80
N LEU A 71 29.59 -23.82 -34.09
CA LEU A 71 28.59 -24.56 -33.32
C LEU A 71 29.02 -24.77 -31.86
N HIS A 72 30.29 -25.05 -31.61
CA HIS A 72 30.84 -25.14 -30.25
C HIS A 72 30.74 -23.80 -29.50
N SER A 73 31.19 -22.72 -30.13
CA SER A 73 31.11 -21.36 -29.60
C SER A 73 29.67 -20.96 -29.28
N ARG A 74 28.72 -21.25 -30.19
CA ARG A 74 27.29 -20.99 -29.99
C ARG A 74 26.73 -21.74 -28.78
N LYS A 75 27.10 -23.01 -28.60
CA LYS A 75 26.67 -23.82 -27.44
C LYS A 75 27.20 -23.22 -26.14
N ALA A 76 28.47 -22.84 -26.10
CA ALA A 76 29.09 -22.23 -24.93
C ALA A 76 28.38 -20.91 -24.54
N ALA A 77 28.12 -20.04 -25.53
CA ALA A 77 27.40 -18.78 -25.32
C ALA A 77 25.98 -19.02 -24.75
N ASN A 78 25.26 -20.01 -25.26
CA ASN A 78 23.92 -20.36 -24.77
C ASN A 78 23.95 -20.83 -23.30
N ILE A 79 24.93 -21.67 -22.94
CA ILE A 79 25.10 -22.13 -21.55
C ILE A 79 25.34 -20.93 -20.61
N LEU A 80 26.24 -20.02 -20.99
CA LEU A 80 26.53 -18.81 -20.21
C LEU A 80 25.31 -17.92 -20.06
N GLN A 81 24.57 -17.69 -21.15
CA GLN A 81 23.34 -16.90 -21.13
C GLN A 81 22.29 -17.53 -20.19
N ASN A 82 22.11 -18.84 -20.25
CA ASN A 82 21.15 -19.54 -19.38
C ASN A 82 21.55 -19.44 -17.91
N GLN A 83 22.85 -19.50 -17.59
CA GLN A 83 23.35 -19.28 -16.23
C GLN A 83 23.00 -17.87 -15.74
N GLN A 84 23.31 -16.84 -16.52
CA GLN A 84 23.00 -15.45 -16.18
C GLN A 84 21.50 -15.22 -15.95
N VAL A 85 20.64 -15.80 -16.81
CA VAL A 85 19.19 -15.69 -16.66
C VAL A 85 18.71 -16.38 -15.38
N LYS A 86 19.27 -17.54 -15.02
CA LYS A 86 18.95 -18.23 -13.77
C LYS A 86 19.38 -17.43 -12.55
N GLU A 87 20.59 -16.85 -12.57
CA GLU A 87 21.09 -15.99 -11.50
C GLU A 87 20.22 -14.75 -11.31
N LYS A 88 19.89 -14.05 -12.41
CA LYS A 88 18.98 -12.90 -12.39
C LYS A 88 17.63 -13.27 -11.77
N ARG A 89 17.04 -14.39 -12.22
CA ARG A 89 15.77 -14.89 -11.68
C ARG A 89 15.87 -15.25 -10.19
N ALA A 90 17.00 -15.82 -9.75
CA ALA A 90 17.22 -16.16 -8.35
C ALA A 90 17.30 -14.91 -7.48
N LEU A 91 18.01 -13.88 -7.96
CA LEU A 91 18.11 -12.58 -7.30
C LEU A 91 16.76 -11.87 -7.21
N GLU A 92 15.99 -11.85 -8.31
CA GLU A 92 14.62 -11.30 -8.31
C GLU A 92 13.72 -12.02 -7.30
N LYS A 93 13.79 -13.36 -7.25
CA LYS A 93 13.06 -14.15 -6.24
C LYS A 93 13.50 -13.77 -4.83
N ALA A 94 14.80 -13.67 -4.57
CA ALA A 94 15.33 -13.28 -3.27
C ALA A 94 14.86 -11.88 -2.83
N VAL A 95 14.83 -10.92 -3.77
CA VAL A 95 14.29 -9.58 -3.52
C VAL A 95 12.81 -9.67 -3.16
N VAL A 96 12.01 -10.41 -3.92
CA VAL A 96 10.57 -10.58 -3.65
C VAL A 96 10.34 -11.26 -2.30
N THR A 97 11.09 -12.31 -1.96
CA THR A 97 10.98 -12.97 -0.65
C THR A 97 11.35 -12.02 0.48
N PHE A 98 12.42 -11.23 0.30
CA PHE A 98 12.84 -10.24 1.29
C PHE A 98 11.78 -9.15 1.51
N ARG A 99 11.20 -8.62 0.42
CA ARG A 99 10.08 -7.66 0.48
C ARG A 99 8.88 -8.27 1.21
N ARG A 100 8.54 -9.52 0.88
CA ARG A 100 7.43 -10.23 1.53
C ARG A 100 7.66 -10.49 3.02
N GLN A 101 8.89 -10.70 3.45
CA GLN A 101 9.17 -10.99 4.86
C GLN A 101 9.32 -9.72 5.69
N ASN A 102 9.98 -8.70 5.15
CA ASN A 102 10.46 -7.56 5.95
C ASN A 102 9.78 -6.23 5.61
N GLN A 103 9.09 -6.13 4.48
CA GLN A 103 8.48 -4.87 3.99
C GLN A 103 6.96 -5.01 3.90
N GLN A 104 6.35 -5.74 4.83
CA GLN A 104 4.91 -5.81 4.90
C GLN A 104 4.34 -4.47 5.38
N PRO A 105 3.19 -4.02 4.87
CA PRO A 105 2.53 -2.81 5.38
C PRO A 105 2.30 -2.89 6.89
N ARG A 106 1.92 -4.07 7.39
CA ARG A 106 1.70 -4.34 8.81
C ARG A 106 2.95 -4.21 9.69
N SER A 107 4.14 -4.33 9.12
CA SER A 107 5.40 -4.20 9.86
C SER A 107 5.97 -2.78 9.82
N GLN A 108 5.23 -1.82 9.25
CA GLN A 108 5.62 -0.42 9.25
C GLN A 108 5.40 0.21 10.63
N ARG A 109 6.27 1.17 10.98
CA ARG A 109 6.21 1.88 12.26
C ARG A 109 4.91 2.64 12.48
N GLU A 110 4.33 3.14 11.41
CA GLU A 110 3.11 3.97 11.38
C GLU A 110 1.87 3.18 10.97
N PHE A 111 1.94 1.85 10.97
CA PHE A 111 0.81 1.01 10.56
C PHE A 111 -0.38 1.16 11.50
N ASP A 112 -0.14 1.37 12.80
CA ASP A 112 -1.15 1.67 13.81
C ASP A 112 -1.98 2.92 13.44
N LEU A 113 -1.33 3.97 12.94
CA LEU A 113 -1.99 5.18 12.47
C LEU A 113 -2.74 4.98 11.14
N ASN A 114 -2.22 4.13 10.27
CA ASN A 114 -2.73 3.88 8.91
C ASN A 114 -3.60 2.61 8.80
N ASP A 115 -4.01 2.02 9.93
CA ASP A 115 -4.78 0.78 9.93
C ASP A 115 -6.22 1.07 9.44
N PRO A 116 -6.68 0.45 8.33
CA PRO A 116 -8.03 0.69 7.83
C PRO A 116 -9.12 0.27 8.82
N ASP A 117 -8.81 -0.64 9.75
CA ASP A 117 -9.72 -1.09 10.78
C ASP A 117 -9.51 -0.35 12.12
N LEU A 118 -8.69 0.70 12.18
CA LEU A 118 -8.38 1.43 13.42
C LEU A 118 -9.65 1.83 14.18
N CYS A 119 -10.60 2.50 13.51
CA CYS A 119 -11.85 2.95 14.11
C CYS A 119 -12.76 1.81 14.61
N ARG A 120 -12.59 0.58 14.11
CA ARG A 120 -13.34 -0.59 14.57
C ARG A 120 -12.70 -1.25 15.79
N LYS A 121 -11.39 -1.08 15.95
CA LYS A 121 -10.59 -1.65 17.05
C LYS A 121 -10.53 -0.72 18.26
N THR A 122 -10.71 0.58 18.06
CA THR A 122 -10.76 1.55 19.16
C THR A 122 -12.09 1.42 19.90
N ASP A 123 -12.02 1.12 21.19
CA ASP A 123 -13.18 1.13 22.06
C ASP A 123 -13.70 2.56 22.24
N GLN A 124 -15.03 2.73 22.29
CA GLN A 124 -15.66 4.06 22.43
C GLN A 124 -15.21 4.81 23.69
N GLY A 125 -14.77 4.09 24.73
CA GLY A 125 -14.21 4.67 25.95
C GLY A 125 -12.82 5.28 25.76
N ASP A 126 -11.99 4.72 24.89
CA ASP A 126 -10.63 5.21 24.62
C ASP A 126 -10.61 6.36 23.60
N ALA A 127 -11.62 6.41 22.72
CA ALA A 127 -11.83 7.51 21.76
C ALA A 127 -12.42 8.78 22.40
N GLN A 128 -12.94 8.68 23.63
CA GLN A 128 -13.43 9.84 24.37
C GLN A 128 -12.27 10.67 24.92
N MET A 129 -11.79 11.61 24.10
CA MET A 129 -10.95 12.76 24.51
C MET A 129 -11.73 13.78 25.36
N ILE A 130 -12.69 13.32 26.18
CA ILE A 130 -13.48 14.16 27.08
C ILE A 130 -12.97 13.86 28.48
N LEU A 131 -12.59 14.92 29.22
CA LEU A 131 -12.33 14.86 30.66
C LEU A 131 -13.56 14.18 31.33
N PRO A 132 -13.40 12.99 31.95
CA PRO A 132 -14.53 12.31 32.54
C PRO A 132 -15.19 13.18 33.61
N GLY A 133 -16.47 13.51 33.41
CA GLY A 133 -17.27 14.26 34.37
C GLY A 133 -16.87 15.73 34.49
N LEU A 134 -17.55 16.60 33.75
CA LEU A 134 -17.55 18.02 34.10
C LEU A 134 -18.23 18.17 35.47
N VAL A 135 -17.57 18.85 36.41
CA VAL A 135 -18.05 18.99 37.81
C VAL A 135 -19.49 19.56 37.90
N GLY A 136 -19.97 20.25 36.87
CA GLY A 136 -21.32 20.80 36.79
C GLY A 136 -22.39 19.87 36.20
N GLU A 137 -22.02 18.72 35.64
CA GLU A 137 -22.99 17.77 35.09
C GLU A 137 -23.58 16.92 36.21
N ASP A 138 -24.88 17.09 36.47
CA ASP A 138 -25.65 16.21 37.36
C ASP A 138 -26.50 15.22 36.54
N PRO A 139 -26.01 13.99 36.30
CA PRO A 139 -26.79 12.96 35.62
C PRO A 139 -28.08 12.60 36.36
N GLU A 140 -28.12 12.82 37.68
CA GLU A 140 -29.25 12.49 38.56
C GLU A 140 -30.20 13.69 38.76
N SER A 141 -30.05 14.75 37.96
CA SER A 141 -30.84 15.99 38.07
C SER A 141 -32.35 15.76 38.03
N LYS A 142 -32.82 14.81 37.21
CA LYS A 142 -34.23 14.43 37.10
C LYS A 142 -34.75 13.82 38.41
N SER A 143 -34.00 12.90 39.00
CA SER A 143 -34.39 12.25 40.26
C SER A 143 -34.27 13.21 41.43
N ARG A 144 -33.26 14.09 41.44
CA ARG A 144 -33.16 15.20 42.40
C ARG A 144 -34.42 16.07 42.35
N LEU A 145 -34.86 16.45 41.14
CA LEU A 145 -36.07 17.24 40.95
C LEU A 145 -37.33 16.50 41.43
N GLN A 146 -37.44 15.19 41.19
CA GLN A 146 -38.55 14.38 41.69
C GLN A 146 -38.60 14.38 43.22
N ARG A 147 -37.47 14.12 43.89
CA ARG A 147 -37.38 14.18 45.36
C ARG A 147 -37.77 15.55 45.91
N GLN A 148 -37.33 16.64 45.27
CA GLN A 148 -37.73 18.00 45.66
C GLN A 148 -39.23 18.23 45.52
N ARG A 149 -39.86 17.73 44.45
CA ARG A 149 -41.32 17.83 44.26
C ARG A 149 -42.09 17.04 45.31
N GLU A 150 -41.63 15.85 45.67
CA GLU A 150 -42.24 15.03 46.72
C GLU A 150 -42.12 15.69 48.10
N GLN A 151 -40.95 16.26 48.43
CA GLN A 151 -40.74 17.02 49.66
C GLN A 151 -41.69 18.23 49.74
N LEU A 152 -41.77 19.03 48.68
CA LEU A 152 -42.68 20.17 48.62
C LEU A 152 -44.14 19.76 48.76
N ARG A 153 -44.54 18.65 48.12
CA ARG A 153 -45.89 18.10 48.27
C ARG A 153 -46.17 17.72 49.72
N GLY A 154 -45.23 17.05 50.39
CA GLY A 154 -45.35 16.68 51.80
C GLY A 154 -45.53 17.88 52.72
N TRP A 155 -44.71 18.92 52.53
CA TRP A 155 -44.82 20.16 53.32
C TRP A 155 -46.15 20.89 53.12
N LEU A 156 -46.64 20.98 51.88
CA LEU A 156 -47.93 21.61 51.59
C LEU A 156 -49.09 20.87 52.29
N VAL A 157 -49.05 19.54 52.31
CA VAL A 157 -50.06 18.73 53.00
C VAL A 157 -50.01 18.96 54.52
N GLN A 158 -48.81 18.98 55.10
CA GLN A 158 -48.63 19.27 56.54
C GLN A 158 -49.16 20.66 56.90
N GLN A 159 -48.82 21.68 56.11
CA GLN A 159 -49.28 23.05 56.34
C GLN A 159 -50.81 23.17 56.25
N GLN A 160 -51.44 22.49 55.28
CA GLN A 160 -52.90 22.45 55.18
C GLN A 160 -53.54 21.76 56.40
N ALA A 161 -52.97 20.66 56.87
CA ALA A 161 -53.47 19.95 58.05
C ALA A 161 -53.34 20.81 59.32
N GLU A 162 -52.21 21.51 59.50
CA GLU A 162 -52.02 22.44 60.61
C GLU A 162 -52.99 23.62 60.55
N GLN A 163 -53.18 24.22 59.36
CA GLN A 163 -54.16 25.29 59.17
C GLN A 163 -55.58 24.80 59.45
N ALA A 164 -55.97 23.62 58.97
CA ALA A 164 -57.27 23.03 59.25
C ALA A 164 -57.46 22.79 60.76
N LYS A 165 -56.44 22.26 61.44
CA LYS A 165 -56.45 22.06 62.90
C LYS A 165 -56.58 23.38 63.66
N ASN A 166 -55.82 24.41 63.27
CA ASN A 166 -55.90 25.73 63.88
C ASN A 166 -57.28 26.38 63.65
N ASN A 167 -57.87 26.22 62.46
CA ASN A 167 -59.21 26.72 62.16
C ASN A 167 -60.28 26.00 62.98
N LEU A 168 -60.18 24.66 63.11
CA LEU A 168 -61.04 23.87 64.01
C LEU A 168 -60.91 24.34 65.46
N GLN A 169 -59.69 24.58 65.95
CA GLN A 169 -59.46 25.12 67.29
C GLN A 169 -60.09 26.50 67.45
N ARG A 170 -59.96 27.39 66.46
CA ARG A 170 -60.62 28.71 66.47
C ARG A 170 -62.13 28.60 66.54
N GLN A 171 -62.74 27.74 65.72
CA GLN A 171 -64.18 27.50 65.74
C GLN A 171 -64.66 26.93 67.07
N LEU A 172 -63.89 26.04 67.71
CA LEU A 172 -64.20 25.54 69.05
C LEU A 172 -64.11 26.66 70.11
N THR A 173 -63.05 27.49 70.07
CA THR A 173 -62.93 28.63 70.99
C THR A 173 -64.00 29.71 70.77
N GLU A 174 -64.48 29.88 69.53
CA GLU A 174 -65.57 30.80 69.18
C GLU A 174 -66.94 30.22 69.60
N ALA A 175 -67.16 28.90 69.47
CA ALA A 175 -68.36 28.22 69.96
C ALA A 175 -68.45 28.22 71.50
N ASP A 176 -67.31 28.14 72.20
CA ASP A 176 -67.24 28.31 73.65
C ASP A 176 -67.50 29.77 74.09
N ALA A 177 -67.30 30.76 73.19
CA ALA A 177 -67.56 32.18 73.46
C ALA A 177 -69.03 32.59 73.22
N GLU A 178 -69.78 31.88 72.37
CA GLU A 178 -71.20 32.15 72.11
C GLU A 178 -72.16 31.52 73.14
N CYS A 179 -71.66 30.73 74.11
CA CYS A 179 -72.43 30.16 75.22
C CYS A 179 -72.07 30.80 76.58
N THR A 180 -72.04 32.14 76.67
CA THR A 180 -72.08 32.85 77.97
C THR A 180 -72.93 34.12 77.89
N PRO A 181 -74.01 34.26 78.69
CA PRO A 181 -74.73 35.52 78.80
C PRO A 181 -73.97 36.49 79.71
N SER A 182 -73.88 37.74 79.24
CA SER A 182 -73.43 38.96 79.91
C SER A 182 -73.59 39.00 81.44
N VAL A 183 -72.50 39.30 82.15
CA VAL A 183 -72.53 40.05 83.43
C VAL A 183 -71.35 41.04 83.48
N VAL A 184 -71.74 42.32 83.35
CA VAL A 184 -71.27 43.53 84.04
C VAL A 184 -69.79 43.90 83.98
N GLY A 185 -69.55 45.04 83.33
CA GLY A 185 -68.25 45.69 83.21
C GLY A 185 -67.69 46.25 84.51
N VAL A 186 -66.35 46.36 84.52
CA VAL A 186 -65.58 47.19 85.43
C VAL A 186 -64.77 48.18 84.58
N PRO A 187 -64.90 49.50 84.81
CA PRO A 187 -64.19 50.50 84.03
C PRO A 187 -62.76 50.73 84.53
N GLY A 188 -61.82 50.77 83.59
CA GLY A 188 -60.64 51.63 83.70
C GLY A 188 -59.30 50.91 83.67
N LEU A 189 -58.72 50.79 82.46
CA LEU A 189 -57.28 50.98 82.21
C LEU A 189 -57.11 51.48 80.76
N CYS A 190 -56.44 52.62 80.61
CA CYS A 190 -56.20 53.31 79.34
C CYS A 190 -55.42 52.43 78.34
N PRO A 191 -55.77 52.39 77.04
CA PRO A 191 -54.96 51.70 76.04
C PRO A 191 -53.64 52.44 75.79
N SER A 192 -52.51 51.72 75.87
CA SER A 192 -51.24 52.25 75.39
C SER A 192 -51.29 52.42 73.87
N SER A 193 -50.67 53.48 73.38
CA SER A 193 -50.64 53.86 71.96
C SER A 193 -49.51 53.13 71.23
N ASP A 194 -49.55 51.80 71.15
CA ASP A 194 -48.62 51.06 70.30
C ASP A 194 -49.36 50.55 69.05
N ARG A 195 -49.38 51.39 68.01
CA ARG A 195 -49.77 51.00 66.65
C ARG A 195 -48.69 50.07 66.08
N ARG A 196 -48.75 48.78 66.41
CA ARG A 196 -48.21 47.78 65.49
C ARG A 196 -49.08 47.78 64.24
N ALA A 197 -48.46 47.96 63.07
CA ALA A 197 -49.15 47.89 61.80
C ALA A 197 -49.97 46.58 61.72
N PRO A 198 -51.21 46.60 61.20
CA PRO A 198 -51.97 45.38 61.00
C PRO A 198 -51.12 44.36 60.23
N PRO A 199 -51.15 43.06 60.59
CA PRO A 199 -50.55 42.05 59.74
C PRO A 199 -51.12 42.21 58.33
N GLU A 200 -50.26 42.14 57.32
CA GLU A 200 -50.66 42.25 55.91
C GLU A 200 -51.91 41.38 55.68
N SER A 201 -52.94 42.00 55.10
CA SER A 201 -54.17 41.28 54.77
C SER A 201 -53.78 40.04 53.97
N LEU A 202 -54.41 38.89 54.23
CA LEU A 202 -54.20 37.67 53.43
C LEU A 202 -54.30 37.95 51.92
N GLN A 203 -55.07 38.96 51.50
CA GLN A 203 -55.09 39.41 50.11
C GLN A 203 -53.75 39.98 49.63
N GLN A 204 -53.05 40.78 50.43
CA GLN A 204 -51.75 41.36 50.08
C GLN A 204 -50.68 40.28 49.94
N ILE A 205 -50.65 39.31 50.87
CA ILE A 205 -49.73 38.17 50.80
C ILE A 205 -50.01 37.32 49.54
N ASN A 206 -51.28 37.04 49.25
CA ASN A 206 -51.67 36.30 48.04
C ASN A 206 -51.35 37.08 46.75
N GLN A 207 -51.50 38.40 46.75
CA GLN A 207 -51.13 39.25 45.60
C GLN A 207 -49.62 39.28 45.38
N PHE A 208 -48.83 39.40 46.44
CA PHE A 208 -47.37 39.36 46.38
C PHE A 208 -46.87 37.99 45.87
N GLN A 209 -47.45 36.90 46.35
CA GLN A 209 -47.12 35.56 45.88
C GLN A 209 -47.49 35.33 44.40
N LYS A 210 -48.64 35.87 43.94
CA LYS A 210 -48.98 35.84 42.51
C LYS A 210 -47.95 36.57 41.65
N HIS A 211 -47.55 37.77 42.07
CA HIS A 211 -46.50 38.54 41.38
C HIS A 211 -45.18 37.77 41.29
N GLN A 212 -44.75 37.16 42.39
CA GLN A 212 -43.53 36.35 42.42
C GLN A 212 -43.59 35.12 41.51
N ILE A 213 -44.78 34.52 41.34
CA ILE A 213 -44.99 33.40 40.41
C ILE A 213 -44.92 33.88 38.95
N GLU A 214 -45.50 35.03 38.63
CA GLU A 214 -45.43 35.61 37.28
C GLU A 214 -44.00 35.99 36.89
N GLU A 215 -43.24 36.65 37.77
CA GLU A 215 -41.83 36.98 37.49
C GLU A 215 -40.96 35.75 37.23
N LYS A 216 -41.22 34.65 37.94
CA LYS A 216 -40.50 33.38 37.75
C LYS A 216 -40.96 32.56 36.54
N ARG A 217 -42.09 32.90 35.92
CA ARG A 217 -42.58 32.25 34.69
C ARG A 217 -42.09 32.93 33.41
N VAL A 218 -41.63 34.18 33.49
CA VAL A 218 -41.16 34.99 32.34
C VAL A 218 -39.65 34.81 32.08
N LYS A 219 -38.93 34.06 32.93
CA LYS A 219 -37.56 33.60 32.69
C LYS A 219 -37.54 32.12 32.36
#